data_AF-A0A6C0E1Y0-F1
#
_entry.id   AF-A0A6C0E1Y0-F1
#
_cell.length_a   1.000
_cell.length_b   1.000
_cell.length_c   1.000
_cell.angle_alpha   90.00
_cell.angle_beta   90.00
_cell.angle_gamma   90.00
#
_symmetry.space_group_name_H-M   'P 1'
#
loop_
_entity.id
_entity.type
_entity.pdbx_description
1 polymer ?
#
loop_
_entity_poly.entity_id
_entity_poly.type
_entity_poly.pdbx_seq_one_letter_code
_entity_poly.pdbx_strand_id
1 'polypeptide(L)'
;MYTVNYENFDWKTYIDINPDLKETNICKKEAAWKHWIDYGSLEERALSLYNNTNVHNGRFGNLFFVNMVLHFISLKYNLKSTYKYFDKFQKLGVYLYSGKYEYVHSITVTDDNFLHIIQTSKYSKTNIIINNDNWFQKPEFVTFLKSYFSIPHNKLNIINNNIFNCRYNSNNDLFMHIRLGDVKYQTHCIEEYYEKVLSNTEFDTGYISSDSIEDPLCQKLIHKYKLTVIDKSEVETIMFASTCNIIVLSGGTFSWLIGFFAFFSKQIYYPDVQTPWYGDIFKLLGWTFVP
;
A
#
# COMPACT_ATOMS: atom_id res chain seq x y z
N MET A 1 -9.69 24.23 -10.11
CA MET A 1 -8.83 23.96 -8.94
C MET A 1 -8.37 25.29 -8.39
N TYR A 2 -8.38 25.50 -7.07
CA TYR A 2 -7.69 26.63 -6.47
C TYR A 2 -6.19 26.39 -6.65
N THR A 3 -5.54 27.21 -7.47
CA THR A 3 -4.09 27.17 -7.62
C THR A 3 -3.47 27.81 -6.38
N VAL A 4 -2.61 27.06 -5.68
CA VAL A 4 -1.84 27.60 -4.56
C VAL A 4 -0.80 28.57 -5.12
N ASN A 5 -0.74 29.78 -4.57
CA ASN A 5 0.21 30.82 -4.90
C ASN A 5 0.81 31.38 -3.61
N TYR A 6 1.80 32.27 -3.74
CA TYR A 6 2.48 32.82 -2.58
C TYR A 6 1.52 33.49 -1.58
N GLU A 7 0.51 34.20 -2.08
CA GLU A 7 -0.42 34.96 -1.24
C GLU A 7 -1.29 34.03 -0.38
N ASN A 8 -1.85 32.98 -0.98
CA ASN A 8 -2.76 32.06 -0.30
C ASN A 8 -2.08 30.83 0.33
N PHE A 9 -0.75 30.75 0.30
CA PHE A 9 0.01 29.66 0.92
C PHE A 9 -0.03 29.73 2.45
N ASP A 10 -0.73 28.78 3.07
CA ASP A 10 -0.75 28.58 4.52
C ASP A 10 0.55 27.91 4.99
N TRP A 11 1.60 28.72 5.05
CA TRP A 11 2.93 28.29 5.43
C TRP A 11 3.01 27.77 6.87
N LYS A 12 2.11 28.20 7.77
CA LYS A 12 2.11 27.75 9.17
C LYS A 12 1.66 26.30 9.24
N THR A 13 0.51 25.99 8.62
CA THR A 13 0.04 24.61 8.49
C THR A 13 1.07 23.75 7.77
N TYR A 14 1.66 24.25 6.68
CA TYR A 14 2.71 23.53 5.96
C TYR A 14 3.91 23.17 6.85
N ILE A 15 4.40 24.09 7.68
CA ILE A 15 5.50 23.82 8.62
C ILE A 15 5.05 22.87 9.74
N ASP A 16 3.84 23.01 10.25
CA ASP A 16 3.37 22.20 11.37
C ASP A 16 3.18 20.73 10.99
N ILE A 17 2.75 20.45 9.75
CA ILE A 17 2.59 19.07 9.25
C ILE A 17 3.89 18.46 8.73
N ASN A 18 4.94 19.26 8.58
CA ASN A 18 6.27 18.84 8.12
C ASN A 18 7.34 19.21 9.17
N PRO A 19 7.44 18.48 10.29
CA PRO A 19 8.27 18.88 11.44
C PRO A 19 9.77 18.95 11.11
N ASP A 20 10.24 18.19 10.11
CA ASP A 20 11.62 18.23 9.61
C ASP A 20 12.02 19.63 9.07
N LEU A 21 11.05 20.43 8.63
CA LEU A 21 11.31 21.81 8.20
C LEU A 21 11.76 22.69 9.38
N LYS A 22 11.28 22.41 10.60
CA LYS A 22 11.72 23.13 11.80
C LYS A 22 13.17 22.77 12.14
N GLU A 23 13.57 21.52 11.94
CA GLU A 23 14.95 21.05 12.16
C GLU A 23 15.95 21.69 11.20
N THR A 24 15.49 22.07 10.01
CA THR A 24 16.29 22.76 8.98
C THR A 24 16.15 24.29 9.03
N ASN A 25 15.61 24.85 10.11
CA ASN A 25 15.38 26.30 10.32
C ASN A 25 14.44 26.97 9.30
N ILE A 26 13.58 26.21 8.62
CA ILE A 26 12.52 26.77 7.77
C ILE A 26 11.34 27.16 8.66
N CYS A 27 11.32 28.44 9.09
CA CYS A 27 10.35 28.98 10.05
C CYS A 27 9.62 30.25 9.58
N LYS A 28 9.76 30.64 8.30
CA LYS A 28 9.16 31.85 7.70
C LYS A 28 8.44 31.53 6.40
N LYS A 29 7.46 32.36 6.02
CA LYS A 29 6.64 32.19 4.81
C LYS A 29 7.48 32.09 3.54
N GLU A 30 8.46 32.96 3.36
CA GLU A 30 9.35 33.01 2.19
C GLU A 30 10.13 31.70 2.03
N ALA A 31 10.70 31.21 3.13
CA ALA A 31 11.50 29.98 3.14
C ALA A 31 10.62 28.74 2.92
N ALA A 32 9.47 28.67 3.58
CA ALA A 32 8.51 27.58 3.42
C ALA A 32 7.95 27.52 2.00
N TRP A 33 7.63 28.67 1.40
CA TRP A 33 7.17 28.75 0.02
C TRP A 33 8.25 28.30 -0.97
N LYS A 34 9.48 28.81 -0.80
CA LYS A 34 10.62 28.38 -1.61
C LYS A 34 10.82 26.88 -1.52
N HIS A 35 10.79 26.31 -0.31
CA HIS A 35 10.88 24.87 -0.13
C HIS A 35 9.75 24.12 -0.84
N TRP A 36 8.50 24.59 -0.72
CA TRP A 36 7.37 23.94 -1.36
C TRP A 36 7.49 23.91 -2.89
N ILE A 37 7.89 25.02 -3.51
CA ILE A 37 8.12 25.08 -4.97
C ILE A 37 9.26 24.15 -5.37
N ASP A 38 10.41 24.29 -4.70
CA ASP A 38 11.66 23.66 -5.14
C ASP A 38 11.66 22.14 -4.87
N TYR A 39 10.99 21.70 -3.79
CA TYR A 39 11.05 20.32 -3.29
C TYR A 39 9.68 19.77 -2.92
N GLY A 40 8.93 20.49 -2.08
CA GLY A 40 7.76 19.92 -1.40
C GLY A 40 6.67 19.41 -2.34
N SER A 41 6.45 20.10 -3.46
CA SER A 41 5.47 19.67 -4.47
C SER A 41 5.87 18.39 -5.19
N LEU A 42 7.16 18.20 -5.46
CA LEU A 42 7.73 16.98 -6.05
C LEU A 42 7.77 15.82 -5.05
N GLU A 43 7.93 16.13 -3.77
CA GLU A 43 7.91 15.17 -2.66
C GLU A 43 6.48 14.78 -2.21
N GLU A 44 5.45 15.26 -2.91
CA GLU A 44 4.04 15.08 -2.56
C GLU A 44 3.69 15.59 -1.14
N ARG A 45 4.42 16.58 -0.58
CA ARG A 45 4.14 17.07 0.78
C ARG A 45 2.71 17.63 0.88
N ALA A 46 2.07 17.39 2.02
CA ALA A 46 0.73 17.89 2.25
C ALA A 46 0.76 19.42 2.44
N LEU A 47 -0.34 20.08 2.06
CA LEU A 47 -0.64 21.48 2.39
C LEU A 47 -1.78 21.61 3.42
N SER A 48 -2.43 20.50 3.75
CA SER A 48 -3.57 20.43 4.68
C SER A 48 -3.63 19.05 5.32
N LEU A 49 -4.08 19.00 6.58
CA LEU A 49 -4.39 17.77 7.31
C LEU A 49 -5.74 17.16 6.92
N TYR A 50 -6.62 17.95 6.28
CA TYR A 50 -8.00 17.56 6.04
C TYR A 50 -8.12 16.70 4.80
N ASN A 51 -8.75 15.54 4.96
CA ASN A 51 -9.07 14.61 3.88
C ASN A 51 -7.83 14.28 3.03
N ASN A 52 -6.67 14.14 3.68
CA ASN A 52 -5.38 14.07 3.01
C ASN A 52 -4.51 12.98 3.61
N THR A 53 -4.03 12.03 2.79
CA THR A 53 -3.10 10.99 3.25
C THR A 53 -1.65 11.28 2.92
N ASN A 54 -1.33 12.38 2.24
CA ASN A 54 0.05 12.82 1.99
C ASN A 54 0.84 13.07 3.29
N VAL A 55 0.11 13.40 4.37
CA VAL A 55 0.64 13.58 5.73
C VAL A 55 1.13 12.27 6.37
N HIS A 56 0.78 11.12 5.79
CA HIS A 56 1.12 9.82 6.35
C HIS A 56 2.49 9.32 5.84
N ASN A 57 3.32 8.84 6.75
CA ASN A 57 4.70 8.37 6.49
C ASN A 57 4.79 6.88 6.10
N GLY A 58 3.67 6.25 5.77
CA GLY A 58 3.67 4.85 5.39
C GLY A 58 4.38 4.60 4.05
N ARG A 59 4.82 3.36 3.84
CA ARG A 59 5.28 2.88 2.52
C ARG A 59 4.08 2.45 1.67
N PHE A 60 4.30 2.20 0.38
CA PHE A 60 3.23 1.95 -0.62
C PHE A 60 2.16 0.94 -0.15
N GLY A 61 2.54 -0.22 0.39
CA GLY A 61 1.60 -1.21 0.94
C GLY A 61 0.76 -0.69 2.11
N ASN A 62 1.35 0.07 3.04
CA ASN A 62 0.62 0.66 4.17
C ASN A 62 -0.40 1.69 3.68
N LEU A 63 0.01 2.51 2.70
CA LEU A 63 -0.86 3.55 2.14
C LEU A 63 -2.06 2.98 1.39
N PHE A 64 -2.04 1.72 0.97
CA PHE A 64 -3.24 1.10 0.42
C PHE A 64 -4.39 1.14 1.44
N PHE A 65 -4.17 0.67 2.67
CA PHE A 65 -5.19 0.66 3.72
C PHE A 65 -5.64 2.08 4.07
N VAL A 66 -4.69 2.98 4.30
CA VAL A 66 -4.95 4.39 4.64
C VAL A 66 -5.75 5.10 3.54
N ASN A 67 -5.34 4.94 2.28
CA ASN A 67 -6.05 5.51 1.13
C ASN A 67 -7.43 4.90 0.96
N MET A 68 -7.59 3.60 1.19
CA MET A 68 -8.91 2.95 1.09
C MET A 68 -9.87 3.43 2.18
N VAL A 69 -9.40 3.68 3.42
CA VAL A 69 -10.23 4.30 4.47
C VAL A 69 -10.68 5.69 4.04
N LEU A 70 -9.75 6.55 3.61
CA LEU A 70 -10.11 7.89 3.11
C LEU A 70 -11.05 7.77 1.90
N HIS A 71 -10.83 6.85 0.97
CA HIS A 71 -11.69 6.61 -0.18
C HIS A 71 -13.15 6.32 0.23
N PHE A 72 -13.39 5.38 1.13
CA PHE A 72 -14.76 5.02 1.52
C PHE A 72 -15.48 6.14 2.26
N ILE A 73 -14.77 6.86 3.15
CA ILE A 73 -15.32 8.01 3.85
C ILE A 73 -15.61 9.15 2.85
N SER A 74 -14.70 9.40 1.92
CA SER A 74 -14.86 10.45 0.91
C SER A 74 -16.01 10.16 -0.03
N LEU A 75 -16.15 8.91 -0.47
CA LEU A 75 -17.26 8.46 -1.30
C LEU A 75 -18.59 8.65 -0.58
N LYS A 76 -18.65 8.34 0.71
CA LYS A 76 -19.87 8.46 1.52
C LYS A 76 -20.30 9.90 1.75
N TYR A 77 -19.35 10.79 2.06
CA TYR A 77 -19.63 12.16 2.47
C TYR A 77 -19.31 13.21 1.39
N ASN A 78 -18.95 12.77 0.19
CA ASN A 78 -18.54 13.60 -0.95
C ASN A 78 -17.39 14.57 -0.58
N LEU A 79 -16.42 14.08 0.18
CA LEU A 79 -15.27 14.87 0.63
C LEU A 79 -14.26 15.02 -0.50
N LYS A 80 -13.81 16.25 -0.70
CA LYS A 80 -12.67 16.55 -1.55
C LYS A 80 -11.40 16.04 -0.86
N SER A 81 -10.69 15.16 -1.52
CA SER A 81 -9.67 14.32 -0.89
C SER A 81 -8.40 14.25 -1.72
N THR A 82 -7.26 14.20 -1.04
CA THR A 82 -5.92 14.06 -1.65
C THR A 82 -5.27 12.79 -1.13
N TYR A 83 -4.63 12.05 -2.03
CA TYR A 83 -4.11 10.72 -1.75
C TYR A 83 -2.61 10.64 -2.01
N LYS A 84 -1.87 10.08 -1.05
CA LYS A 84 -0.45 9.76 -1.25
C LYS A 84 -0.31 8.65 -2.26
N TYR A 85 0.64 8.79 -3.19
CA TYR A 85 0.83 7.85 -4.29
C TYR A 85 -0.41 7.67 -5.18
N PHE A 86 -1.23 8.72 -5.35
CA PHE A 86 -2.45 8.67 -6.16
C PHE A 86 -2.21 8.06 -7.55
N ASP A 87 -1.20 8.54 -8.27
CA ASP A 87 -0.89 8.08 -9.62
C ASP A 87 -0.43 6.62 -9.64
N LYS A 88 0.32 6.16 -8.63
CA LYS A 88 0.73 4.75 -8.52
C LYS A 88 -0.49 3.84 -8.30
N PHE A 89 -1.44 4.26 -7.45
CA PHE A 89 -2.68 3.51 -7.24
C PHE A 89 -3.60 3.52 -8.45
N GLN A 90 -3.72 4.64 -9.15
CA GLN A 90 -4.44 4.73 -10.42
C GLN A 90 -3.82 3.81 -11.48
N LYS A 91 -2.48 3.82 -11.61
CA LYS A 91 -1.76 2.90 -12.50
C LYS A 91 -2.05 1.44 -12.14
N LEU A 92 -2.15 1.10 -10.85
CA LEU A 92 -2.52 -0.25 -10.39
C LEU A 92 -3.99 -0.62 -10.66
N GLY A 93 -4.84 0.36 -11.03
CA GLY A 93 -6.28 0.18 -11.20
C GLY A 93 -7.10 0.34 -9.91
N VAL A 94 -6.51 0.89 -8.85
CA VAL A 94 -7.23 1.21 -7.61
C VAL A 94 -7.87 2.58 -7.76
N TYR A 95 -9.21 2.60 -7.83
CA TYR A 95 -9.96 3.84 -7.89
C TYR A 95 -10.00 4.54 -6.53
N LEU A 96 -9.58 5.81 -6.50
CA LEU A 96 -9.60 6.68 -5.32
C LEU A 96 -10.50 7.90 -5.58
N TYR A 97 -11.71 7.84 -5.03
CA TYR A 97 -12.73 8.89 -5.14
C TYR A 97 -12.32 10.22 -4.48
N SER A 98 -12.40 11.33 -5.20
CA SER A 98 -12.41 12.67 -4.61
C SER A 98 -13.71 13.39 -4.93
N GLY A 99 -14.37 13.86 -3.88
CA GLY A 99 -15.59 14.64 -3.94
C GLY A 99 -15.36 16.14 -4.10
N LYS A 100 -16.37 16.91 -3.72
CA LYS A 100 -16.42 18.37 -3.93
C LYS A 100 -16.26 19.18 -2.65
N TYR A 101 -16.57 18.59 -1.49
CA TYR A 101 -16.76 19.37 -0.28
C TYR A 101 -15.58 19.32 0.67
N GLU A 102 -15.31 20.47 1.26
CA GLU A 102 -14.42 20.66 2.38
C GLU A 102 -15.19 21.51 3.40
N TYR A 103 -15.10 21.15 4.67
CA TYR A 103 -15.91 21.72 5.74
C TYR A 103 -15.06 22.46 6.77
N VAL A 104 -15.72 23.20 7.67
CA VAL A 104 -15.02 23.93 8.75
C VAL A 104 -14.65 23.02 9.91
N HIS A 105 -15.49 22.00 10.18
CA HIS A 105 -15.27 21.06 11.26
C HIS A 105 -14.53 19.81 10.79
N SER A 106 -13.78 19.19 11.69
CA SER A 106 -13.05 17.95 11.43
C SER A 106 -13.20 16.95 12.57
N ILE A 107 -13.08 15.67 12.25
CA ILE A 107 -12.95 14.57 13.22
C ILE A 107 -11.67 13.79 12.95
N THR A 108 -11.11 13.20 14.00
CA THR A 108 -9.97 12.28 13.87
C THR A 108 -10.47 10.88 13.61
N VAL A 109 -9.97 10.26 12.55
CA VAL A 109 -10.21 8.87 12.20
C VAL A 109 -9.07 8.03 12.75
N THR A 110 -9.41 7.00 13.51
CA THR A 110 -8.46 6.12 14.19
C THR A 110 -8.69 4.65 13.85
N ASP A 111 -7.71 3.81 14.18
CA ASP A 111 -7.80 2.35 14.07
C ASP A 111 -9.02 1.74 14.78
N ASP A 112 -9.60 2.44 15.76
CA ASP A 112 -10.75 1.96 16.54
C ASP A 112 -12.10 2.45 16.03
N ASN A 113 -12.15 3.58 15.30
CA ASN A 113 -13.41 4.22 14.93
C ASN A 113 -13.71 4.18 13.41
N PHE A 114 -12.72 3.90 12.57
CA PHE A 114 -12.85 4.10 11.11
C PHE A 114 -13.96 3.26 10.48
N LEU A 115 -14.11 1.99 10.88
CA LEU A 115 -15.17 1.11 10.38
C LEU A 115 -16.56 1.65 10.73
N HIS A 116 -16.73 2.13 11.97
CA HIS A 116 -17.98 2.76 12.38
C HIS A 116 -18.28 3.98 11.52
N ILE A 117 -17.28 4.83 11.23
CA ILE A 117 -17.44 6.03 10.39
C ILE A 117 -17.83 5.67 8.96
N ILE A 118 -17.21 4.63 8.38
CA ILE A 118 -17.55 4.12 7.04
C ILE A 118 -18.99 3.58 7.01
N GLN A 119 -19.43 2.91 8.06
CA GLN A 119 -20.73 2.23 8.11
C GLN A 119 -21.89 3.16 8.52
N THR A 120 -21.66 4.13 9.39
CA THR A 120 -22.68 5.07 9.90
C THR A 120 -22.93 6.25 8.96
N SER A 121 -24.06 6.94 9.11
CA SER A 121 -24.39 8.17 8.33
C SER A 121 -24.42 9.43 9.20
N LYS A 122 -23.79 9.38 10.39
CA LYS A 122 -23.89 10.44 11.41
C LYS A 122 -22.97 11.64 11.19
N TYR A 123 -21.88 11.49 10.44
CA TYR A 123 -20.80 12.50 10.38
C TYR A 123 -20.93 13.45 9.18
N SER A 124 -22.15 13.89 8.85
CA SER A 124 -22.35 14.82 7.75
C SER A 124 -21.66 16.17 7.99
N LYS A 125 -21.09 16.77 6.95
CA LYS A 125 -20.46 18.11 6.96
C LYS A 125 -19.21 18.24 7.84
N THR A 126 -18.37 17.21 7.84
CA THR A 126 -17.14 17.16 8.64
C THR A 126 -15.99 16.60 7.79
N ASN A 127 -14.81 17.24 7.86
CA ASN A 127 -13.57 16.71 7.30
C ASN A 127 -13.02 15.58 8.19
N ILE A 128 -12.10 14.79 7.65
CA ILE A 128 -11.36 13.81 8.44
C ILE A 128 -9.88 14.16 8.54
N ILE A 129 -9.31 13.83 9.69
CA ILE A 129 -7.86 13.87 9.95
C ILE A 129 -7.43 12.43 10.22
N ILE A 130 -6.37 11.99 9.54
CA ILE A 130 -5.72 10.70 9.77
C ILE A 130 -4.31 10.98 10.28
N ASN A 131 -4.04 10.55 11.52
CA ASN A 131 -2.72 10.70 12.13
C ASN A 131 -1.79 9.55 11.74
N ASN A 132 -0.48 9.78 11.83
CA ASN A 132 0.59 8.87 11.41
C ASN A 132 0.65 7.52 12.16
N ASP A 133 -0.02 7.43 13.30
CA ASP A 133 -0.11 6.23 14.15
C ASP A 133 -1.26 5.30 13.75
N ASN A 134 -2.09 5.65 12.76
CA ASN A 134 -3.26 4.88 12.37
C ASN A 134 -3.06 4.15 11.03
N TRP A 135 -3.03 2.82 11.08
CA TRP A 135 -2.63 1.98 9.93
C TRP A 135 -3.80 1.27 9.24
N PHE A 136 -4.93 1.10 9.94
CA PHE A 136 -6.17 0.48 9.47
C PHE A 136 -6.00 -0.98 9.01
N GLN A 137 -5.00 -1.68 9.52
CA GLN A 137 -4.67 -3.06 9.16
C GLN A 137 -5.44 -4.05 10.03
N LYS A 138 -6.78 -3.97 10.00
CA LYS A 138 -7.67 -4.82 10.81
C LYS A 138 -8.29 -5.96 9.98
N PRO A 139 -8.50 -7.16 10.55
CA PRO A 139 -9.12 -8.29 9.85
C PRO A 139 -10.50 -7.97 9.24
N GLU A 140 -11.31 -7.21 9.97
CA GLU A 140 -12.65 -6.81 9.54
C GLU A 140 -12.58 -5.92 8.29
N PHE A 141 -11.59 -5.05 8.21
CA PHE A 141 -11.38 -4.21 7.03
C PHE A 141 -10.81 -5.00 5.86
N VAL A 142 -9.96 -6.00 6.09
CA VAL A 142 -9.56 -6.94 5.03
C VAL A 142 -10.77 -7.66 4.43
N THR A 143 -11.71 -8.09 5.27
CA THR A 143 -12.96 -8.73 4.80
C THR A 143 -13.82 -7.76 3.99
N PHE A 144 -13.93 -6.51 4.45
CA PHE A 144 -14.60 -5.44 3.74
C PHE A 144 -13.95 -5.18 2.36
N LEU A 145 -12.64 -5.04 2.31
CA LEU A 145 -11.87 -4.83 1.08
C LEU A 145 -12.01 -6.00 0.11
N LYS A 146 -11.93 -7.24 0.61
CA LYS A 146 -12.16 -8.45 -0.21
C LYS A 146 -13.53 -8.41 -0.87
N SER A 147 -14.55 -8.00 -0.14
CA SER A 147 -15.92 -7.87 -0.66
C SER A 147 -16.01 -6.78 -1.73
N TYR A 148 -15.38 -5.62 -1.48
CA TYR A 148 -15.32 -4.52 -2.44
C TYR A 148 -14.61 -4.90 -3.75
N PHE A 149 -13.45 -5.56 -3.68
CA PHE A 149 -12.70 -5.99 -4.86
C PHE A 149 -13.22 -7.28 -5.51
N SER A 150 -14.17 -7.98 -4.88
CA SER A 150 -14.91 -9.09 -5.52
C SER A 150 -15.99 -8.58 -6.49
N ILE A 151 -16.39 -7.31 -6.40
CA ILE A 151 -17.33 -6.70 -7.34
C ILE A 151 -16.67 -6.67 -8.74
N PRO A 152 -17.34 -7.19 -9.79
CA PRO A 152 -16.74 -7.34 -11.12
C PRO A 152 -16.11 -6.06 -11.67
N HIS A 153 -16.76 -4.91 -11.49
CA HIS A 153 -16.24 -3.62 -11.96
C HIS A 153 -14.88 -3.28 -11.33
N ASN A 154 -14.76 -3.41 -10.00
CA ASN A 154 -13.52 -3.10 -9.27
C ASN A 154 -12.41 -4.11 -9.62
N LYS A 155 -12.77 -5.40 -9.68
CA LYS A 155 -11.84 -6.47 -10.07
C LYS A 155 -11.29 -6.26 -11.49
N LEU A 156 -12.18 -5.98 -12.45
CA LEU A 156 -11.81 -5.77 -13.85
C LEU A 156 -10.96 -4.51 -14.01
N ASN A 157 -11.16 -3.47 -13.20
CA ASN A 157 -10.32 -2.29 -13.29
C ASN A 157 -8.84 -2.60 -12.96
N ILE A 158 -8.58 -3.41 -11.94
CA ILE A 158 -7.22 -3.89 -11.62
C ILE A 158 -6.65 -4.72 -12.78
N ILE A 159 -7.43 -5.67 -13.29
CA ILE A 159 -7.01 -6.58 -14.38
C ILE A 159 -6.67 -5.80 -15.65
N ASN A 160 -7.53 -4.86 -16.04
CA ASN A 160 -7.38 -4.12 -17.30
C ASN A 160 -6.21 -3.14 -17.26
N ASN A 161 -5.90 -2.57 -16.09
CA ASN A 161 -4.73 -1.70 -15.92
C ASN A 161 -3.41 -2.47 -15.80
N ASN A 162 -3.46 -3.79 -15.56
CA ASN A 162 -2.26 -4.60 -15.50
C ASN A 162 -1.64 -4.77 -16.90
N ILE A 163 -0.44 -4.21 -17.11
CA ILE A 163 0.29 -4.29 -18.39
C ILE A 163 0.72 -5.71 -18.77
N PHE A 164 0.64 -6.66 -17.83
CA PHE A 164 0.94 -8.07 -18.00
C PHE A 164 -0.33 -8.95 -18.09
N ASN A 165 -1.52 -8.36 -18.29
CA ASN A 165 -2.80 -9.05 -18.22
C ASN A 165 -2.94 -10.27 -19.15
N CYS A 166 -2.19 -10.33 -20.25
CA CYS A 166 -2.17 -11.48 -21.16
C CYS A 166 -1.66 -12.77 -20.52
N ARG A 167 -0.98 -12.69 -19.37
CA ARG A 167 -0.46 -13.83 -18.62
C ARG A 167 -1.50 -14.48 -17.71
N TYR A 168 -2.61 -13.81 -17.40
CA TYR A 168 -3.61 -14.36 -16.48
C TYR A 168 -4.17 -15.68 -16.99
N ASN A 169 -4.22 -16.69 -16.11
CA ASN A 169 -4.73 -18.04 -16.40
C ASN A 169 -3.98 -18.80 -17.52
N SER A 170 -2.78 -18.35 -17.92
CA SER A 170 -2.06 -18.93 -19.08
C SER A 170 -0.66 -19.45 -18.75
N ASN A 171 -0.25 -19.45 -17.48
CA ASN A 171 1.07 -19.89 -17.02
C ASN A 171 0.92 -20.77 -15.78
N ASN A 172 1.93 -21.57 -15.44
CA ASN A 172 2.07 -22.17 -14.11
C ASN A 172 3.32 -21.64 -13.40
N ASP A 173 3.56 -20.34 -13.52
CA ASP A 173 4.75 -19.69 -12.98
C ASP A 173 4.62 -19.42 -11.48
N LEU A 174 5.78 -19.37 -10.83
CA LEU A 174 5.93 -19.01 -9.43
C LEU A 174 6.57 -17.63 -9.30
N PHE A 175 5.98 -16.77 -8.49
CA PHE A 175 6.60 -15.52 -8.06
C PHE A 175 6.92 -15.53 -6.57
N MET A 176 8.13 -15.16 -6.22
CA MET A 176 8.60 -15.06 -4.84
C MET A 176 8.94 -13.61 -4.50
N HIS A 177 8.37 -13.10 -3.40
CA HIS A 177 8.76 -11.83 -2.82
C HIS A 177 9.51 -12.06 -1.51
N ILE A 178 10.70 -11.49 -1.38
CA ILE A 178 11.49 -11.54 -0.15
C ILE A 178 11.73 -10.12 0.34
N ARG A 179 11.29 -9.81 1.57
CA ARG A 179 11.67 -8.58 2.28
C ARG A 179 12.72 -8.92 3.32
N LEU A 180 13.93 -8.39 3.16
CA LEU A 180 15.02 -8.58 4.11
C LEU A 180 15.33 -7.30 4.86
N GLY A 181 15.72 -6.22 4.18
CA GLY A 181 16.08 -4.90 4.72
C GLY A 181 16.13 -4.76 6.25
N ASP A 182 15.19 -3.99 6.80
CA ASP A 182 15.03 -3.68 8.22
C ASP A 182 14.36 -4.81 9.05
N VAL A 183 13.94 -5.91 8.41
CA VAL A 183 13.08 -6.95 9.02
C VAL A 183 13.62 -8.38 8.88
N LYS A 184 14.88 -8.54 8.43
CA LYS A 184 15.51 -9.84 8.09
C LYS A 184 15.35 -10.88 9.21
N TYR A 185 15.46 -10.43 10.46
CA TYR A 185 15.44 -11.28 11.64
C TYR A 185 14.04 -11.48 12.26
N GLN A 186 12.98 -10.96 11.62
CA GLN A 186 11.62 -11.02 12.17
C GLN A 186 10.83 -12.24 11.70
N THR A 187 11.27 -12.90 10.62
CA THR A 187 10.65 -14.13 10.11
C THR A 187 11.34 -15.34 10.74
N HIS A 188 10.55 -16.28 11.27
CA HIS A 188 11.10 -17.50 11.84
C HIS A 188 11.63 -18.39 10.72
N CYS A 189 12.86 -18.89 10.84
CA CYS A 189 13.44 -19.86 9.90
C CYS A 189 13.19 -19.48 8.42
N ILE A 190 13.50 -18.22 8.07
CA ILE A 190 13.13 -17.63 6.77
C ILE A 190 13.64 -18.43 5.58
N GLU A 191 14.83 -19.02 5.70
CA GLU A 191 15.42 -19.83 4.65
C GLU A 191 14.66 -21.15 4.49
N GLU A 192 14.38 -21.82 5.61
CA GLU A 192 13.60 -23.06 5.65
C GLU A 192 12.19 -22.87 5.10
N TYR A 193 11.57 -21.72 5.38
CA TYR A 193 10.27 -21.36 4.80
C TYR A 193 10.29 -21.39 3.26
N TYR A 194 11.20 -20.64 2.64
CA TYR A 194 11.27 -20.59 1.17
C TYR A 194 11.71 -21.92 0.57
N GLU A 195 12.69 -22.59 1.17
CA GLU A 195 13.17 -23.92 0.75
C GLU A 195 12.05 -24.96 0.80
N LYS A 196 11.22 -24.95 1.85
CA LYS A 196 10.08 -25.85 2.02
C LYS A 196 9.00 -25.60 0.98
N VAL A 197 8.68 -24.35 0.68
CA VAL A 197 7.68 -24.05 -0.37
C VAL A 197 8.22 -24.46 -1.73
N LEU A 198 9.41 -24.02 -2.11
CA LEU A 198 9.98 -24.27 -3.44
C LEU A 198 10.26 -25.74 -3.71
N SER A 199 10.73 -26.51 -2.73
CA SER A 199 10.99 -27.95 -2.91
C SER A 199 9.73 -28.79 -3.07
N ASN A 200 8.58 -28.31 -2.59
CA ASN A 200 7.29 -29.02 -2.64
C ASN A 200 6.32 -28.44 -3.68
N THR A 201 6.78 -27.53 -4.54
CA THR A 201 5.93 -26.85 -5.52
C THR A 201 6.46 -27.09 -6.93
N GLU A 202 5.60 -27.61 -7.79
CA GLU A 202 5.88 -27.71 -9.23
C GLU A 202 5.46 -26.42 -9.94
N PHE A 203 6.39 -25.80 -10.67
CA PHE A 203 6.18 -24.58 -11.44
C PHE A 203 7.01 -24.60 -12.74
N ASP A 204 6.54 -23.89 -13.76
CA ASP A 204 7.22 -23.83 -15.07
C ASP A 204 8.43 -22.89 -15.02
N THR A 205 8.19 -21.63 -14.65
CA THR A 205 9.23 -20.60 -14.47
C THR A 205 9.12 -19.96 -13.09
N GLY A 206 10.25 -19.81 -12.41
CA GLY A 206 10.34 -19.15 -11.11
C GLY A 206 10.88 -17.72 -11.23
N TYR A 207 10.28 -16.80 -10.48
CA TYR A 207 10.67 -15.39 -10.41
C TYR A 207 10.90 -14.96 -8.97
N ILE A 208 11.80 -14.00 -8.77
CA ILE A 208 12.10 -13.45 -7.44
C ILE A 208 12.23 -11.93 -7.48
N SER A 209 11.66 -11.26 -6.48
CA SER A 209 11.84 -9.83 -6.20
C SER A 209 12.24 -9.67 -4.74
N SER A 210 13.22 -8.80 -4.49
CA SER A 210 13.69 -8.50 -3.14
C SER A 210 14.19 -7.06 -3.06
N ASP A 211 14.05 -6.45 -1.89
CA ASP A 211 14.70 -5.18 -1.56
C ASP A 211 16.21 -5.32 -1.33
N SER A 212 16.69 -6.55 -1.17
CA SER A 212 18.08 -6.90 -0.95
C SER A 212 18.44 -8.11 -1.82
N ILE A 213 18.32 -7.98 -3.15
CA ILE A 213 18.49 -9.13 -4.07
C ILE A 213 19.89 -9.76 -4.01
N GLU A 214 20.91 -8.98 -3.66
CA GLU A 214 22.30 -9.44 -3.48
C GLU A 214 22.54 -10.17 -2.15
N ASP A 215 21.54 -10.28 -1.27
CA ASP A 215 21.68 -11.01 -0.02
C ASP A 215 22.00 -12.50 -0.27
N PRO A 216 22.88 -13.14 0.54
CA PRO A 216 23.24 -14.53 0.37
C PRO A 216 22.05 -15.50 0.27
N LEU A 217 20.95 -15.23 1.00
CA LEU A 217 19.73 -16.03 0.90
C LEU A 217 19.11 -15.93 -0.50
N CYS A 218 18.94 -14.72 -1.02
CA CYS A 218 18.38 -14.50 -2.35
C CYS A 218 19.25 -15.16 -3.43
N GLN A 219 20.57 -14.94 -3.38
CA GLN A 219 21.52 -15.53 -4.34
C GLN A 219 21.49 -17.06 -4.30
N LYS A 220 21.44 -17.64 -3.10
CA LYS A 220 21.28 -19.10 -2.91
C LYS A 220 20.02 -19.61 -3.60
N LEU A 221 18.86 -18.99 -3.34
CA LEU A 221 17.58 -19.41 -3.92
C LEU A 221 17.57 -19.24 -5.45
N ILE A 222 18.12 -18.14 -5.97
CA ILE A 222 18.28 -17.88 -7.41
C ILE A 222 19.05 -19.01 -8.07
N HIS A 223 20.23 -19.35 -7.55
CA HIS A 223 21.07 -20.39 -8.16
C HIS A 223 20.45 -21.78 -8.05
N LYS A 224 19.88 -22.12 -6.88
CA LYS A 224 19.32 -23.45 -6.63
C LYS A 224 18.08 -23.73 -7.48
N TYR A 225 17.19 -22.75 -7.59
CA TYR A 225 15.89 -22.89 -8.27
C TYR A 225 15.82 -22.21 -9.63
N LYS A 226 16.96 -21.70 -10.13
CA LYS A 226 17.09 -21.00 -11.43
C LYS A 226 16.08 -19.85 -11.57
N LEU A 227 15.91 -19.06 -10.51
CA LEU A 227 14.91 -17.99 -10.47
C LEU A 227 15.35 -16.80 -11.32
N THR A 228 14.40 -16.20 -12.03
CA THR A 228 14.62 -14.96 -12.78
C THR A 228 14.33 -13.76 -11.90
N VAL A 229 15.27 -12.81 -11.83
CA VAL A 229 15.10 -11.59 -11.03
C VAL A 229 14.09 -10.66 -11.70
N ILE A 230 13.14 -10.17 -10.90
CA ILE A 230 12.20 -9.10 -11.26
C ILE A 230 12.66 -7.83 -10.56
N ASP A 231 13.33 -6.98 -11.32
CA ASP A 231 13.70 -5.62 -10.92
C ASP A 231 12.75 -4.64 -11.64
N LYS A 232 11.69 -4.24 -10.93
CA LYS A 232 10.61 -3.38 -11.44
C LYS A 232 10.14 -2.42 -10.36
N SER A 233 9.44 -1.36 -10.79
CA SER A 233 8.76 -0.45 -9.86
C SER A 233 7.73 -1.19 -8.99
N GLU A 234 7.33 -0.61 -7.85
CA GLU A 234 6.44 -1.28 -6.89
C GLU A 234 5.11 -1.70 -7.54
N VAL A 235 4.57 -0.84 -8.40
CA VAL A 235 3.33 -1.09 -9.15
C VAL A 235 3.52 -2.23 -10.15
N GLU A 236 4.60 -2.21 -10.92
CA GLU A 236 4.85 -3.22 -11.95
C GLU A 236 5.23 -4.58 -11.36
N THR A 237 5.87 -4.60 -10.19
CA THR A 237 6.12 -5.82 -9.42
C THR A 237 4.80 -6.46 -8.99
N ILE A 238 3.86 -5.69 -8.40
CA ILE A 238 2.52 -6.22 -8.05
C ILE A 238 1.79 -6.69 -9.31
N MET A 239 1.79 -5.89 -10.37
CA MET A 239 1.15 -6.24 -11.64
C MET A 239 1.69 -7.57 -12.17
N PHE A 240 3.01 -7.71 -12.32
CA PHE A 240 3.62 -8.93 -12.82
C PHE A 240 3.32 -10.13 -11.92
N ALA A 241 3.60 -9.99 -10.62
CA ALA A 241 3.44 -11.05 -9.64
C ALA A 241 2.00 -11.56 -9.54
N SER A 242 1.01 -10.66 -9.63
CA SER A 242 -0.42 -11.02 -9.58
C SER A 242 -0.85 -11.94 -10.73
N THR A 243 -0.06 -12.04 -11.80
CA THR A 243 -0.32 -12.94 -12.95
C THR A 243 0.20 -14.36 -12.76
N CYS A 244 1.09 -14.60 -11.79
CA CYS A 244 1.67 -15.91 -11.54
C CYS A 244 0.67 -16.82 -10.82
N ASN A 245 0.63 -18.11 -11.17
CA ASN A 245 -0.28 -19.06 -10.55
C ASN A 245 0.08 -19.36 -9.09
N ILE A 246 1.36 -19.28 -8.76
CA ILE A 246 1.88 -19.55 -7.43
C ILE A 246 2.59 -18.31 -6.93
N ILE A 247 2.26 -17.88 -5.71
CA ILE A 247 2.89 -16.72 -5.08
C ILE A 247 3.42 -17.11 -3.70
N VAL A 248 4.69 -16.81 -3.47
CA VAL A 248 5.37 -17.01 -2.18
C VAL A 248 5.70 -15.64 -1.61
N LEU A 249 5.04 -15.26 -0.52
CA LEU A 249 5.14 -13.93 0.05
C LEU A 249 6.13 -13.92 1.22
N SER A 250 6.69 -12.75 1.50
CA SER A 250 7.26 -12.46 2.81
C SER A 250 6.20 -11.89 3.76
N GLY A 251 6.56 -11.67 5.02
CA GLY A 251 5.80 -10.78 5.89
C GLY A 251 5.73 -9.34 5.35
N GLY A 252 4.71 -8.59 5.78
CA GLY A 252 4.54 -7.17 5.51
C GLY A 252 3.43 -6.82 4.53
N THR A 253 2.98 -5.56 4.60
CA THR A 253 1.80 -5.07 3.86
C THR A 253 2.02 -4.97 2.36
N PHE A 254 3.25 -4.76 1.88
CA PHE A 254 3.54 -4.76 0.45
C PHE A 254 3.38 -6.18 -0.15
N SER A 255 3.96 -7.19 0.50
CA SER A 255 3.79 -8.60 0.13
C SER A 255 2.33 -9.02 0.20
N TRP A 256 1.63 -8.59 1.25
CA TRP A 256 0.18 -8.79 1.35
C TRP A 256 -0.56 -8.21 0.13
N LEU A 257 -0.21 -7.01 -0.33
CA LEU A 257 -0.87 -6.36 -1.46
C LEU A 257 -0.63 -7.12 -2.78
N ILE A 258 0.56 -7.71 -2.96
CA ILE A 258 0.87 -8.61 -4.08
C ILE A 258 -0.13 -9.76 -4.14
N GLY A 259 -0.28 -10.49 -3.03
CA GLY A 259 -1.23 -11.60 -2.95
C GLY A 259 -2.69 -11.15 -3.06
N PHE A 260 -3.03 -9.99 -2.50
CA PHE A 260 -4.40 -9.49 -2.46
C PHE A 260 -4.98 -9.21 -3.86
N PHE A 261 -4.17 -8.72 -4.79
CA PHE A 261 -4.57 -8.51 -6.19
C PHE A 261 -4.32 -9.70 -7.12
N ALA A 262 -3.79 -10.79 -6.59
CA ALA A 262 -3.53 -12.01 -7.33
C ALA A 262 -4.79 -12.89 -7.47
N PHE A 263 -5.82 -12.33 -8.11
CA PHE A 263 -7.17 -12.92 -8.13
C PHE A 263 -7.30 -14.29 -8.81
N PHE A 264 -6.30 -14.68 -9.60
CA PHE A 264 -6.28 -15.90 -10.40
C PHE A 264 -5.19 -16.88 -9.96
N SER A 265 -4.38 -16.52 -8.96
CA SER A 265 -3.38 -17.44 -8.43
C SER A 265 -4.08 -18.60 -7.75
N LYS A 266 -3.63 -19.81 -8.08
CA LYS A 266 -4.14 -21.06 -7.49
C LYS A 266 -3.69 -21.19 -6.03
N GLN A 267 -2.48 -20.71 -5.76
CA GLN A 267 -1.82 -20.95 -4.50
C GLN A 267 -1.01 -19.73 -4.06
N ILE A 268 -1.25 -19.29 -2.83
CA ILE A 268 -0.54 -18.17 -2.22
C ILE A 268 -0.04 -18.64 -0.86
N TYR A 269 1.25 -18.49 -0.60
CA TYR A 269 1.92 -18.88 0.64
C TYR A 269 2.37 -17.65 1.41
N TYR A 270 2.33 -17.73 2.74
CA TYR A 270 2.89 -16.70 3.62
C TYR A 270 3.55 -17.34 4.86
N PRO A 271 4.60 -16.70 5.42
CA PRO A 271 5.41 -17.28 6.48
C PRO A 271 4.86 -17.00 7.88
N ASP A 272 5.43 -17.68 8.87
CA ASP A 272 5.36 -17.25 10.27
C ASP A 272 6.33 -16.10 10.57
N VAL A 273 5.79 -15.04 11.17
CA VAL A 273 6.54 -13.84 11.53
C VAL A 273 6.43 -13.67 13.04
N GLN A 274 7.57 -13.77 13.74
CA GLN A 274 7.62 -13.78 15.21
C GLN A 274 7.09 -12.49 15.82
N THR A 275 7.40 -11.35 15.21
CA THR A 275 7.00 -10.03 15.68
C THR A 275 6.47 -9.24 14.50
N PRO A 276 5.20 -9.45 14.11
CA PRO A 276 4.63 -8.77 12.97
C PRO A 276 4.51 -7.27 13.25
N TRP A 277 5.02 -6.44 12.34
CA TRP A 277 4.91 -4.98 12.34
C TRP A 277 3.67 -4.48 11.59
N TYR A 278 2.80 -5.42 11.23
CA TYR A 278 1.56 -5.21 10.50
C TYR A 278 0.42 -5.88 11.28
N GLY A 279 -0.80 -5.40 11.08
CA GLY A 279 -1.97 -5.97 11.75
C GLY A 279 -2.37 -7.35 11.21
N ASP A 280 -3.41 -7.98 11.74
CA ASP A 280 -3.80 -9.34 11.33
C ASP A 280 -4.54 -9.34 9.98
N ILE A 281 -3.77 -9.23 8.89
CA ILE A 281 -4.28 -9.04 7.53
C ILE A 281 -4.19 -10.30 6.66
N PHE A 282 -3.37 -11.28 7.00
CA PHE A 282 -3.15 -12.48 6.17
C PHE A 282 -4.19 -13.59 6.40
N LYS A 283 -4.63 -13.79 7.65
CA LYS A 283 -5.37 -15.01 8.05
C LYS A 283 -6.73 -15.18 7.39
N LEU A 284 -7.39 -14.10 6.97
CA LEU A 284 -8.75 -14.13 6.44
C LEU A 284 -8.84 -14.31 4.91
N LEU A 285 -7.71 -14.53 4.24
CA LEU A 285 -7.67 -14.59 2.77
C LEU A 285 -7.73 -16.01 2.20
N GLY A 286 -7.63 -17.05 3.04
CA GLY A 286 -7.62 -18.45 2.59
C GLY A 286 -6.29 -18.86 1.97
N TRP A 287 -5.22 -18.12 2.24
CA TRP A 287 -3.86 -18.44 1.82
C TRP A 287 -3.24 -19.52 2.70
N THR A 288 -2.23 -20.22 2.18
CA THR A 288 -1.56 -21.28 2.91
C THR A 288 -0.48 -20.70 3.80
N PHE A 289 -0.73 -20.79 5.10
CA PHE A 289 0.27 -20.54 6.12
C PHE A 289 1.35 -21.63 6.08
N VAL A 290 2.61 -21.23 6.16
CA VAL A 290 3.74 -22.15 6.32
C VAL A 290 4.52 -21.71 7.56
N PRO A 291 4.57 -22.56 8.60
CA PRO A 291 5.38 -22.32 9.78
C PRO A 291 6.86 -22.51 9.48
#